data_AF-A0A1D6H1L9-F1
#
_entry.id   AF-A0A1D6H1L9-F1
#
_cell.length_a   1.000
_cell.length_b   1.000
_cell.length_c   1.000
_cell.angle_alpha   90.00
_cell.angle_beta   90.00
_cell.angle_gamma   90.00
#
_symmetry.space_group_name_H-M   'P 1'
#
loop_
_entity.id
_entity.type
_entity.pdbx_description
1 polymer ?
#
loop_
_entity_poly.entity_id
_entity_poly.type
_entity_poly.pdbx_seq_one_letter_code
_entity_poly.pdbx_strand_id
1 'polypeptide(L)'
;MRIVKDYNEYVMRNLARGYTRKDLGVSYVKEKRLRVNMGLKNLRDRVKQHQEKVGEKWSTVAKLQEEWVENADRWVAGFLEKFEEGCHSMGTAIKERIQERLIKAQSSDFGSLLQYDSYDSDEAKENDEDEDEDELFEDVKE
;
A
#
# COMPACT_ATOMS: atom_id res chain seq x y z
N MET A 1 -20.25 0.32 -47.59
CA MET A 1 -19.52 1.57 -47.93
C MET A 1 -18.04 1.47 -47.54
N ARG A 2 -17.17 0.91 -48.40
CA ARG A 2 -15.71 0.79 -48.17
C ARG A 2 -14.91 1.91 -48.86
N ILE A 3 -15.32 2.29 -50.08
CA ILE A 3 -14.70 3.33 -50.91
C ILE A 3 -14.45 4.66 -50.15
N VAL A 4 -15.43 5.09 -49.34
CA VAL A 4 -15.32 6.34 -48.56
C VAL A 4 -14.33 6.22 -47.40
N LYS A 5 -14.18 5.01 -46.82
CA LYS A 5 -13.16 4.76 -45.78
C LYS A 5 -11.76 4.79 -46.40
N ASP A 6 -11.59 4.15 -47.54
CA ASP A 6 -10.32 4.08 -48.26
C ASP A 6 -9.84 5.49 -48.67
N TYR A 7 -10.77 6.37 -49.08
CA TYR A 7 -10.44 7.77 -49.37
C TYR A 7 -9.99 8.54 -48.13
N ASN A 8 -10.65 8.39 -46.97
CA ASN A 8 -10.20 9.04 -45.74
C ASN A 8 -8.81 8.53 -45.31
N GLU A 9 -8.51 7.25 -45.53
CA GLU A 9 -7.22 6.64 -45.21
C GLU A 9 -6.11 7.15 -46.12
N TYR A 10 -6.37 7.24 -47.42
CA TYR A 10 -5.48 7.90 -48.39
C TYR A 10 -5.16 9.34 -47.98
N VAL A 11 -6.19 10.12 -47.63
CA VAL A 11 -6.03 11.51 -47.19
C VAL A 11 -5.22 11.61 -45.90
N MET A 12 -5.50 10.79 -44.90
CA MET A 12 -4.74 10.74 -43.64
C MET A 12 -3.26 10.44 -43.89
N ARG A 13 -2.96 9.44 -44.73
CA ARG A 13 -1.59 9.01 -45.02
C ARG A 13 -0.79 10.05 -45.78
N ASN A 14 -1.46 10.88 -46.61
CA ASN A 14 -0.80 11.91 -47.39
C ASN A 14 -0.67 13.23 -46.64
N LEU A 15 -1.66 13.59 -45.83
CA LEU A 15 -1.53 14.72 -44.89
C LEU A 15 -0.37 14.49 -43.90
N ALA A 16 -0.17 13.25 -43.44
CA ALA A 16 0.97 12.90 -42.60
C ALA A 16 2.33 13.01 -43.31
N ARG A 17 2.36 12.89 -44.65
CA ARG A 17 3.56 13.07 -45.48
C ARG A 17 3.84 14.52 -45.85
N GLY A 18 2.93 15.45 -45.55
CA GLY A 18 3.09 16.87 -45.84
C GLY A 18 2.39 17.36 -47.10
N TYR A 19 1.55 16.56 -47.76
CA TYR A 19 0.71 17.04 -48.86
C TYR A 19 -0.32 18.05 -48.36
N THR A 20 -0.64 19.06 -49.18
CA THR A 20 -1.61 20.08 -48.78
C THR A 20 -3.04 19.65 -49.08
N ARG A 21 -4.01 20.17 -48.31
CA ARG A 21 -5.43 19.90 -48.55
C ARG A 21 -5.91 20.26 -49.95
N LYS A 22 -5.26 21.26 -50.58
CA LYS A 22 -5.63 21.77 -51.89
C LYS A 22 -5.32 20.74 -52.96
N ASP A 23 -4.17 20.09 -52.86
CA ASP A 23 -3.72 19.05 -53.79
C ASP A 23 -4.55 17.77 -53.65
N LEU A 24 -5.06 17.51 -52.44
CA LEU A 24 -5.88 16.33 -52.14
C LEU A 24 -7.37 16.52 -52.42
N GLY A 25 -7.82 17.73 -52.76
CA GLY A 25 -9.24 18.04 -52.98
C GLY A 25 -10.09 17.99 -51.70
N VAL A 26 -9.50 18.25 -50.53
CA VAL A 26 -10.15 18.07 -49.22
C VAL A 26 -10.45 19.42 -48.57
N SER A 27 -11.64 19.53 -47.95
CA SER A 27 -12.00 20.75 -47.21
C SER A 27 -11.12 20.94 -45.96
N TYR A 28 -10.92 22.20 -45.57
CA TYR A 28 -10.11 22.55 -44.38
C TYR A 28 -10.61 21.88 -43.10
N VAL A 29 -11.93 21.88 -42.88
CA VAL A 29 -12.54 21.27 -41.70
C VAL A 29 -12.31 19.75 -41.68
N LYS A 30 -12.39 19.11 -42.85
CA LYS A 30 -12.15 17.67 -42.97
C LYS A 30 -10.68 17.33 -42.71
N GLU A 31 -9.74 18.11 -43.23
CA GLU A 31 -8.31 17.99 -42.94
C GLU A 31 -8.03 18.06 -41.43
N LYS A 32 -8.54 19.09 -40.75
CA LYS A 32 -8.34 19.26 -39.30
C LYS A 32 -8.94 18.13 -38.48
N ARG A 33 -10.15 17.68 -38.82
CA ARG A 33 -10.78 16.50 -38.19
C ARG A 33 -9.93 15.24 -38.35
N LEU A 34 -9.42 14.99 -39.56
CA LEU A 34 -8.57 13.82 -39.83
C LEU A 34 -7.24 13.92 -39.07
N ARG A 35 -6.64 15.11 -38.98
CA ARG A 35 -5.42 15.36 -38.20
C ARG A 35 -5.60 15.08 -36.71
N VAL A 36 -6.71 15.53 -36.13
CA VAL A 36 -7.05 15.26 -34.72
C VAL A 36 -7.28 13.77 -34.49
N ASN A 37 -8.01 13.09 -35.39
CA ASN A 37 -8.23 11.65 -35.30
C ASN A 37 -6.91 10.86 -35.34
N MET A 38 -5.98 11.28 -36.20
CA MET A 38 -4.63 10.71 -36.27
C MET A 38 -3.85 10.91 -34.97
N GLY A 39 -3.88 12.13 -34.40
CA GLY A 39 -3.25 12.41 -33.11
C GLY A 39 -3.85 11.59 -31.96
N LEU A 40 -5.17 11.41 -31.95
CA LEU A 40 -5.86 10.61 -30.94
C LEU A 40 -5.53 9.12 -31.03
N LYS A 41 -5.43 8.56 -32.24
CA LYS A 41 -4.99 7.18 -32.46
C LYS A 41 -3.57 6.96 -31.93
N ASN A 42 -2.64 7.84 -32.28
CA ASN A 42 -1.26 7.77 -31.78
C ASN A 42 -1.19 7.90 -30.24
N LEU A 43 -2.04 8.72 -29.64
CA LEU A 43 -2.15 8.82 -28.19
C LEU A 43 -2.66 7.51 -27.58
N ARG A 44 -3.74 6.93 -28.15
CA ARG A 44 -4.29 5.66 -27.70
C ARG A 44 -3.26 4.54 -27.78
N ASP A 45 -2.49 4.46 -28.87
CA ASP A 45 -1.45 3.44 -29.05
C ASP A 45 -0.33 3.61 -28.00
N ARG A 46 0.09 4.85 -27.73
CA ARG A 46 1.06 5.14 -26.65
C ARG A 46 0.53 4.79 -25.27
N VAL A 47 -0.75 5.07 -24.99
CA VAL A 47 -1.40 4.71 -23.72
C VAL A 47 -1.46 3.20 -23.57
N LYS A 48 -1.80 2.46 -24.64
CA LYS A 48 -1.82 1.00 -24.61
C LYS A 48 -0.45 0.40 -24.31
N GLN A 49 0.60 0.91 -24.96
CA GLN A 49 1.99 0.50 -24.67
C GLN A 49 2.41 0.80 -23.22
N HIS A 50 1.96 1.94 -22.66
CA HIS A 50 2.20 2.24 -21.24
C HIS A 50 1.39 1.32 -20.33
N GLN A 51 0.15 1.02 -20.68
CA GLN A 51 -0.70 0.10 -19.91
C GLN A 51 -0.10 -1.30 -19.85
N GLU A 52 0.48 -1.80 -20.95
CA GLU A 52 1.18 -3.09 -20.97
C GLU A 52 2.42 -3.07 -20.05
N LYS A 53 3.28 -2.05 -20.16
CA LYS A 53 4.45 -1.87 -19.27
C LYS A 53 4.07 -1.69 -17.80
N VAL A 54 2.95 -1.04 -17.53
CA VAL A 54 2.43 -0.83 -16.18
C VAL A 54 1.81 -2.11 -15.66
N GLY A 55 1.07 -2.87 -16.46
CA GLY A 55 0.50 -4.17 -16.07
C GLY A 55 1.56 -5.16 -15.58
N GLU A 56 2.71 -5.24 -16.25
CA GLU A 56 3.85 -6.06 -15.81
C GLU A 56 4.36 -5.63 -14.42
N LYS A 57 4.55 -4.31 -14.21
CA LYS A 57 4.98 -3.77 -12.92
C LYS A 57 3.94 -3.99 -11.82
N TRP A 58 2.65 -3.84 -12.12
CA TRP A 58 1.57 -4.05 -11.17
C TRP A 58 1.43 -5.53 -10.80
N SER A 59 1.63 -6.46 -11.73
CA SER A 59 1.68 -7.88 -11.39
C SER A 59 2.84 -8.23 -10.45
N THR A 60 3.98 -7.55 -10.59
CA THR A 60 5.13 -7.72 -9.69
C THR A 60 4.85 -7.13 -8.32
N VAL A 61 4.24 -5.93 -8.27
CA VAL A 61 3.84 -5.28 -7.02
C VAL A 61 2.71 -6.04 -6.33
N ALA A 62 1.77 -6.64 -7.07
CA ALA A 62 0.70 -7.46 -6.51
C ALA A 62 1.25 -8.73 -5.86
N LYS A 63 2.22 -9.41 -6.50
CA LYS A 63 2.93 -10.53 -5.86
C LYS A 63 3.69 -10.11 -4.61
N LEU A 64 4.36 -8.95 -4.68
CA LEU A 64 5.03 -8.40 -3.51
C LEU A 64 4.01 -8.06 -2.42
N GLN A 65 2.84 -7.52 -2.77
CA GLN A 65 1.77 -7.23 -1.83
C GLN A 65 1.23 -8.52 -1.18
N GLU A 66 1.05 -9.60 -1.93
CA GLU A 66 0.69 -10.92 -1.38
C GLU A 66 1.75 -11.41 -0.40
N GLU A 67 3.04 -11.38 -0.78
CA GLU A 67 4.16 -11.76 0.11
C GLU A 67 4.24 -10.88 1.37
N TRP A 68 3.97 -9.58 1.25
CA TRP A 68 3.94 -8.65 2.38
C TRP A 68 2.76 -8.92 3.30
N VAL A 69 1.59 -9.25 2.76
CA VAL A 69 0.38 -9.54 3.54
C VAL A 69 0.56 -10.86 4.29
N GLU A 70 1.09 -11.90 3.63
CA GLU A 70 1.33 -13.20 4.26
C GLU A 70 2.43 -13.14 5.32
N ASN A 71 3.42 -12.27 5.15
CA ASN A 71 4.56 -12.15 6.06
C ASN A 71 4.43 -10.97 7.03
N ALA A 72 3.32 -10.21 6.97
CA ALA A 72 3.08 -9.03 7.79
C ALA A 72 3.18 -9.37 9.28
N ASP A 73 2.54 -10.46 9.71
CA ASP A 73 2.55 -10.88 11.11
C ASP A 73 3.96 -11.21 11.61
N ARG A 74 4.80 -11.84 10.77
CA ARG A 74 6.21 -12.11 11.11
C ARG A 74 7.05 -10.84 11.20
N TRP A 75 6.79 -9.87 10.33
CA TRP A 75 7.52 -8.60 10.31
C TRP A 75 7.10 -7.72 11.48
N VAL A 76 5.82 -7.71 11.82
CA VAL A 76 5.27 -7.03 13.00
C VAL A 76 5.79 -7.71 14.27
N ALA A 77 5.81 -9.04 14.34
CA ALA A 77 6.36 -9.78 15.48
C ALA A 77 7.86 -9.48 15.69
N GLY A 78 8.68 -9.51 14.62
CA GLY A 78 10.10 -9.17 14.72
C GLY A 78 10.36 -7.69 15.06
N PHE A 79 9.47 -6.79 14.63
CA PHE A 79 9.50 -5.39 15.06
C PHE A 79 9.16 -5.25 16.55
N LEU A 80 8.12 -5.94 17.02
CA LEU A 80 7.70 -5.92 18.43
C LEU A 80 8.77 -6.49 19.34
N GLU A 81 9.44 -7.57 18.95
CA GLU A 81 10.58 -8.13 19.69
C GLU A 81 11.69 -7.08 19.91
N LYS A 82 12.06 -6.35 18.84
CA LYS A 82 13.04 -5.25 18.95
C LYS A 82 12.53 -4.02 19.68
N PHE A 83 11.22 -3.78 19.64
CA PHE A 83 10.58 -2.69 20.36
C PHE A 83 10.51 -2.98 21.86
N GLU A 84 10.19 -4.21 22.26
CA GLU A 84 10.17 -4.67 23.66
C GLU A 84 11.57 -4.56 24.28
N GLU A 85 12.61 -5.02 23.57
CA GLU A 85 14.01 -4.82 23.97
C GLU A 85 14.32 -3.33 24.25
N GLY A 86 13.86 -2.42 23.38
CA GLY A 86 14.02 -0.97 23.54
C GLY A 86 13.16 -0.37 24.66
N CYS A 87 11.94 -0.86 24.86
CA CYS A 87 11.02 -0.42 25.90
C CYS A 87 11.55 -0.81 27.28
N HIS A 88 12.11 -2.01 27.44
CA HIS A 88 12.75 -2.44 28.68
C HIS A 88 14.02 -1.63 28.98
N SER A 89 14.85 -1.34 27.97
CA SER A 89 16.02 -0.48 28.14
C SER A 89 15.64 0.93 28.59
N MET A 90 14.62 1.51 27.96
CA MET A 90 14.10 2.83 28.32
C MET A 90 13.43 2.84 29.69
N GLY A 91 12.62 1.82 30.00
CA GLY A 91 11.98 1.65 31.30
C GLY A 91 13.00 1.51 32.44
N THR A 92 14.08 0.78 32.21
CA THR A 92 15.19 0.65 33.16
C THR A 92 15.90 1.98 33.38
N ALA A 93 16.23 2.71 32.31
CA ALA A 93 16.88 4.01 32.42
C ALA A 93 16.00 5.07 33.10
N ILE A 94 14.68 5.03 32.89
CA ILE A 94 13.73 5.91 33.58
C ILE A 94 13.66 5.54 35.07
N LYS A 95 13.56 4.25 35.39
CA LYS A 95 13.53 3.77 36.77
C LYS A 95 14.81 4.14 37.53
N GLU A 96 15.98 3.95 36.93
CA GLU A 96 17.27 4.35 37.49
C GLU A 96 17.33 5.86 37.75
N ARG A 97 16.93 6.69 36.78
CA ARG A 97 16.90 8.15 36.94
C ARG A 97 15.95 8.63 38.04
N ILE A 98 14.80 7.97 38.19
CA ILE A 98 13.83 8.28 39.25
C ILE A 98 14.42 7.84 40.61
N GLN A 99 14.98 6.64 40.69
CA GLN A 99 15.59 6.10 41.90
C GLN A 99 16.79 6.92 42.37
N GLU A 100 17.69 7.33 41.47
CA GLU A 100 18.81 8.23 41.79
C GLU A 100 18.33 9.58 42.34
N ARG A 101 17.26 10.14 41.77
CA ARG A 101 16.66 11.40 42.26
C ARG A 101 16.02 11.22 43.63
N LEU A 102 15.36 10.10 43.90
CA LEU A 102 14.81 9.77 45.21
C LEU A 102 15.90 9.57 46.26
N ILE A 103 16.96 8.82 45.96
CA ILE A 103 18.10 8.60 46.86
C ILE A 103 18.86 9.92 47.13
N LYS A 104 19.02 10.76 46.10
CA LYS A 104 19.63 12.09 46.23
C LYS A 104 18.75 13.08 47.03
N ALA A 105 17.43 12.94 46.97
CA ALA A 105 16.50 13.70 47.80
C ALA A 105 16.51 13.20 49.27
N GLN A 106 16.56 11.88 49.50
CA GLN A 106 16.68 11.29 50.85
C GLN A 106 18.04 11.57 51.51
N SER A 107 19.13 11.75 50.75
CA SER A 107 20.42 12.16 51.34
C SER A 107 20.50 13.64 51.73
N SER A 108 19.55 14.47 51.29
CA SER A 108 19.37 15.84 51.78
C SER A 108 18.59 15.90 53.10
N ASP A 109 17.80 14.86 53.41
CA ASP A 109 17.00 14.84 54.62
C ASP A 109 16.93 13.41 55.17
N PHE A 110 17.76 13.17 56.18
CA PHE A 110 17.57 12.13 57.18
C PHE A 110 17.87 10.68 56.75
N GLY A 111 19.03 10.18 57.18
CA GLY A 111 19.27 8.74 57.29
C GLY A 111 18.24 8.10 58.22
N SER A 112 17.21 7.49 57.66
CA SER A 112 16.36 6.51 58.33
C SER A 112 15.43 5.88 57.29
N LEU A 113 15.19 4.58 57.42
CA LEU A 113 14.18 3.80 56.68
C LEU A 113 14.65 3.20 55.34
N LEU A 114 15.73 2.41 55.42
CA LEU A 114 15.88 1.25 54.54
C LEU A 114 14.85 0.18 54.94
N GLN A 115 13.79 0.02 54.15
CA GLN A 115 13.22 -1.29 53.81
C GLN A 115 12.12 -1.09 52.75
N TYR A 116 12.46 -1.33 51.49
CA TYR A 116 11.45 -1.54 50.45
C TYR A 116 11.59 -2.98 49.98
N ASP A 117 10.65 -3.81 50.43
CA ASP A 117 10.56 -5.22 50.11
C ASP A 117 10.37 -5.43 48.61
N SER A 118 11.05 -6.46 48.12
CA SER A 118 11.10 -6.92 46.75
C SER A 118 10.13 -8.08 46.56
N TYR A 119 8.82 -7.84 46.43
CA TYR A 119 7.82 -8.79 45.92
C TYR A 119 6.67 -7.91 45.36
N ASP A 120 6.07 -8.12 44.20
CA ASP A 120 5.47 -9.35 43.72
C ASP A 120 5.25 -9.26 42.20
N SER A 121 5.43 -10.38 41.51
CA SER A 121 5.23 -10.52 40.07
C SER A 121 3.82 -11.06 39.86
N ASP A 122 2.84 -10.17 39.73
CA ASP A 122 1.46 -10.58 39.45
C ASP A 122 1.35 -11.16 38.02
N GLU A 123 1.41 -12.48 37.96
CA GLU A 123 1.05 -13.33 36.82
C GLU A 123 -0.48 -13.25 36.63
N ALA A 124 -0.93 -12.38 35.74
CA ALA A 124 -2.33 -12.33 35.33
C ALA A 124 -2.64 -13.56 34.47
N LYS A 125 -3.37 -14.53 35.04
CA LYS A 125 -4.00 -15.60 34.25
C LYS A 125 -5.32 -15.08 33.68
N GLU A 126 -5.37 -14.86 32.37
CA GLU A 126 -6.62 -14.79 31.62
C GLU A 126 -7.23 -16.19 31.58
N ASN A 127 -8.46 -16.30 32.09
CA ASN A 127 -9.32 -17.46 31.87
C ASN A 127 -10.11 -17.19 30.59
N ASP A 128 -9.75 -17.87 29.51
CA ASP A 128 -10.61 -18.00 28.33
C ASP A 128 -11.47 -19.26 28.52
N GLU A 129 -12.74 -19.06 28.90
CA GLU A 129 -13.79 -20.07 28.78
C GLU A 129 -14.42 -19.88 27.39
N ASP A 130 -13.97 -20.68 26.41
CA ASP A 130 -14.64 -20.82 25.12
C ASP A 130 -15.92 -21.68 25.33
N GLU A 131 -17.09 -21.05 25.24
CA GLU A 131 -18.37 -21.73 25.08
C GLU A 131 -18.55 -22.13 23.61
N ASP A 132 -18.38 -23.42 23.31
CA ASP A 132 -18.76 -24.04 22.04
C ASP A 132 -20.31 -24.09 21.93
N GLU A 133 -20.91 -23.17 21.18
CA GLU A 133 -22.31 -23.29 20.73
C GLU A 133 -22.37 -24.12 19.43
N ASP A 134 -22.70 -25.41 19.57
CA ASP A 134 -23.04 -26.31 18.47
C ASP A 134 -24.35 -25.85 17.78
N GLU A 135 -24.25 -25.27 16.58
CA GLU A 135 -25.39 -25.02 15.69
C GLU A 135 -25.99 -26.34 15.15
N LEU A 136 -27.14 -26.73 15.70
CA LEU A 136 -27.95 -27.86 15.21
C LEU A 136 -28.70 -27.45 13.92
N PHE A 137 -28.18 -27.87 12.76
CA PHE A 137 -28.94 -27.86 11.51
C PHE A 137 -30.00 -28.99 11.53
N GLU A 138 -31.29 -28.64 11.59
CA GLU A 138 -32.35 -29.56 11.20
C GLU A 138 -32.58 -29.49 9.68
N ASP A 139 -32.25 -30.60 9.01
CA ASP A 139 -32.52 -30.86 7.60
C ASP A 139 -34.03 -30.79 7.30
N VAL A 140 -34.43 -29.84 6.45
CA VAL A 140 -35.72 -29.87 5.77
C VAL A 140 -35.66 -30.97 4.70
N LYS A 141 -36.39 -32.06 4.92
CA LYS A 141 -36.71 -33.04 3.87
C LYS A 141 -38.22 -33.15 3.63
N GLU A 142 -38.53 -32.86 2.38
CA GLU A 142 -39.69 -33.28 1.53
C GLU A 142 -41.07 -32.68 1.82
#